data_AF-A0A0L6JVR3-F1
#
_entry.id   AF-A0A0L6JVR3-F1
#
_cell.length_a   1.000
_cell.length_b   1.000
_cell.length_c   1.000
_cell.angle_alpha   90.00
_cell.angle_beta   90.00
_cell.angle_gamma   90.00
#
_symmetry.space_group_name_H-M   'P 1'
#
loop_
_entity.id
_entity.type
_entity.pdbx_description
1 polymer ?
#
loop_
_entity_poly.entity_id
_entity_poly.type
_entity_poly.pdbx_seq_one_letter_code
_entity_poly.pdbx_strand_id
1 'polypeptide(L)'
;MTIKREWGIGGYIIIGAGILATLSMTLSWVNLSSLSCNGIQQRTYFYLVFFIYPIIITIKNYKINELIGYVSSCLAILCGIKYITTKNTFFFGNLSSIGAYVFTLSSIILMVGVYKYKNKT
;
A
#
# COMPACT_ATOMS: atom_id res chain seq x y z
N MET A 1 -26.33 15.39 -1.36
CA MET A 1 -25.30 16.08 -2.17
C MET A 1 -24.40 15.01 -2.78
N THR A 2 -24.71 14.56 -4.00
CA THR A 2 -24.00 13.46 -4.66
C THR A 2 -22.74 14.03 -5.28
N ILE A 3 -21.61 13.90 -4.61
CA ILE A 3 -20.31 14.31 -5.13
C ILE A 3 -19.95 13.34 -6.27
N LYS A 4 -20.41 13.63 -7.50
CA LYS A 4 -19.85 12.99 -8.71
C LYS A 4 -18.45 13.57 -8.92
N ARG A 5 -17.48 13.05 -8.17
CA ARG A 5 -16.06 13.31 -8.39
C ARG A 5 -15.67 12.56 -9.66
N GLU A 6 -15.41 13.31 -10.73
CA GLU A 6 -14.85 12.74 -11.95
C GLU A 6 -13.35 12.47 -11.76
N TRP A 7 -13.03 11.43 -10.97
CA TRP A 7 -11.66 10.94 -10.89
C TRP A 7 -11.25 10.34 -12.24
N GLY A 8 -10.05 10.66 -12.70
CA GLY A 8 -9.42 9.91 -13.78
C GLY A 8 -9.11 8.48 -13.34
N ILE A 9 -8.78 7.61 -14.29
CA ILE A 9 -8.37 6.22 -14.03
C ILE A 9 -7.28 6.12 -12.94
N GLY A 10 -6.29 7.02 -12.94
CA GLY A 10 -5.25 7.06 -11.89
C GLY A 10 -5.81 7.28 -10.48
N GLY A 11 -6.82 8.12 -10.32
CA GLY A 11 -7.45 8.38 -9.02
C GLY A 11 -8.16 7.15 -8.45
N TYR A 12 -8.90 6.43 -9.29
CA TYR A 12 -9.52 5.16 -8.89
C TYR A 12 -8.48 4.11 -8.49
N ILE A 13 -7.36 4.04 -9.22
CA ILE A 13 -6.26 3.13 -8.90
C ILE A 13 -5.62 3.48 -7.55
N ILE A 14 -5.36 4.76 -7.27
CA ILE A 14 -4.77 5.20 -5.99
C ILE A 14 -5.67 4.85 -4.81
N ILE A 15 -6.97 5.13 -4.93
CA ILE A 15 -7.93 4.84 -3.85
C ILE A 15 -8.10 3.33 -3.67
N GLY A 16 -8.20 2.58 -4.77
CA GLY A 16 -8.22 1.12 -4.74
C GLY A 16 -6.97 0.55 -4.07
N ALA A 17 -5.79 1.06 -4.40
CA ALA A 17 -4.52 0.67 -3.76
C ALA A 17 -4.55 0.94 -2.25
N GLY A 18 -5.04 2.10 -1.82
CA GLY A 18 -5.20 2.43 -0.40
C GLY A 18 -6.14 1.49 0.35
N ILE A 19 -7.27 1.13 -0.26
CA ILE A 19 -8.21 0.17 0.32
C ILE A 19 -7.56 -1.21 0.40
N LEU A 20 -6.90 -1.69 -0.67
CA LEU A 20 -6.18 -2.96 -0.65
C LEU A 20 -5.07 -2.99 0.41
N ALA A 21 -4.31 -1.91 0.55
CA ALA A 21 -3.27 -1.80 1.57
C ALA A 21 -3.86 -1.89 2.99
N THR A 22 -5.02 -1.28 3.21
CA THR A 22 -5.72 -1.33 4.50
C THR A 22 -6.27 -2.73 4.78
N LEU A 23 -6.89 -3.38 3.78
CA LEU A 23 -7.35 -4.77 3.90
C LEU A 23 -6.21 -5.75 4.09
N SER A 24 -5.04 -5.49 3.51
CA SER A 24 -3.84 -6.27 3.78
C SER A 24 -3.50 -6.30 5.27
N MET A 25 -3.72 -5.22 6.03
CA MET A 25 -3.39 -5.18 7.46
C MET A 25 -4.24 -6.15 8.30
N THR A 26 -5.44 -6.50 7.83
CA THR A 26 -6.30 -7.50 8.50
C THR A 26 -5.92 -8.93 8.13
N LEU A 27 -5.21 -9.13 7.02
CA LEU A 27 -4.70 -10.44 6.63
C LEU A 27 -3.52 -10.86 7.50
N SER A 28 -3.20 -12.16 7.50
CA SER A 28 -1.98 -12.67 8.14
C SER A 28 -0.75 -12.15 7.43
N TRP A 29 0.13 -11.47 8.16
CA TRP A 29 1.44 -11.01 7.68
C TRP A 29 2.56 -11.98 8.06
N VAL A 30 2.38 -12.71 9.16
CA VAL A 30 3.27 -13.77 9.62
C VAL A 30 2.45 -15.03 9.85
N ASN A 31 2.95 -16.17 9.38
CA ASN A 31 2.39 -17.47 9.69
C ASN A 31 3.49 -18.37 10.25
N LEU A 32 3.48 -18.57 11.55
CA LEU A 32 4.18 -19.66 12.21
C LEU A 32 3.19 -20.81 12.38
N SER A 33 3.67 -22.05 12.26
CA SER A 33 2.90 -23.31 12.22
C SER A 33 1.76 -23.46 13.25
N SER A 34 1.75 -22.67 14.34
CA SER A 34 0.68 -22.65 15.34
C SER A 34 0.16 -21.25 15.69
N LEU A 35 0.75 -20.18 15.14
CA LEU A 35 0.40 -18.79 15.43
C LEU A 35 0.48 -17.94 14.17
N SER A 36 -0.66 -17.39 13.76
CA SER A 36 -0.72 -16.36 12.74
C SER A 36 -0.85 -14.98 13.37
N CYS A 37 -0.14 -14.00 12.83
CA CYS A 37 -0.27 -12.60 13.25
C CYS A 37 -0.64 -11.73 12.06
N ASN A 38 -1.64 -10.88 12.24
CA ASN A 38 -2.01 -9.89 11.24
C ASN A 38 -1.06 -8.69 11.23
N GLY A 39 -1.20 -7.82 10.23
CA GLY A 39 -0.34 -6.63 10.07
C GLY A 39 -0.45 -5.65 11.24
N ILE A 40 -1.65 -5.53 11.82
CA ILE A 40 -1.90 -4.68 12.99
C ILE A 40 -1.09 -5.16 14.21
N GLN A 41 -1.14 -6.46 14.52
CA GLN A 41 -0.39 -7.08 15.61
C GLN A 41 1.12 -6.96 15.40
N GLN A 42 1.58 -7.03 14.15
CA GLN A 42 2.98 -6.84 13.77
C GLN A 42 3.41 -5.37 13.70
N ARG A 43 2.52 -4.43 14.08
CA ARG A 43 2.75 -2.97 14.05
C ARG A 43 3.11 -2.44 12.66
N THR A 44 2.71 -3.13 11.59
CA THR A 44 3.03 -2.69 10.22
C THR A 44 2.07 -1.63 9.69
N TYR A 45 1.06 -1.23 10.49
CA TYR A 45 0.17 -0.11 10.17
C TYR A 45 0.92 1.22 9.93
N PHE A 46 2.13 1.39 10.47
CA PHE A 46 2.98 2.54 10.15
C PHE A 46 3.32 2.64 8.66
N TYR A 47 3.34 1.53 7.93
CA TYR A 47 3.60 1.54 6.49
C TYR A 47 2.44 2.15 5.67
N LEU A 48 1.24 2.25 6.24
CA LEU A 48 0.13 2.95 5.58
C LEU A 48 0.39 4.46 5.46
N VAL A 49 1.33 5.04 6.24
CA VAL A 49 1.66 6.46 6.16
C VAL A 49 2.04 6.89 4.73
N PHE A 50 2.68 6.00 3.98
CA PHE A 50 3.10 6.26 2.60
C PHE A 50 1.92 6.39 1.62
N PHE A 51 0.75 5.85 1.97
CA PHE A 51 -0.45 5.96 1.15
C PHE A 51 -1.23 7.25 1.45
N ILE A 52 -0.97 7.92 2.58
CA ILE A 52 -1.75 9.08 3.03
C ILE A 52 -1.65 10.23 2.03
N TYR A 53 -0.43 10.61 1.61
CA TYR A 53 -0.23 11.71 0.67
C TYR A 53 -1.00 11.52 -0.66
N PRO A 54 -0.79 10.44 -1.43
CA PRO A 54 -1.46 10.27 -2.72
C PRO A 54 -2.98 10.13 -2.57
N ILE A 55 -3.48 9.51 -1.49
CA ILE A 55 -4.91 9.39 -1.20
C ILE A 55 -5.53 10.77 -0.93
N ILE A 56 -4.95 11.57 -0.01
CA ILE A 56 -5.51 12.88 0.34
C ILE A 56 -5.54 13.80 -0.88
N ILE A 57 -4.47 13.82 -1.67
CA ILE A 57 -4.40 14.67 -2.87
C ILE A 57 -5.45 14.24 -3.90
N THR A 58 -5.62 12.93 -4.10
CA THR A 58 -6.65 12.37 -5.00
C THR A 58 -8.07 12.71 -4.52
N ILE A 59 -8.33 12.56 -3.22
CA ILE A 59 -9.62 12.95 -2.61
C ILE A 59 -9.87 14.44 -2.81
N LYS A 60 -8.86 15.29 -2.66
CA LYS A 60 -8.97 16.74 -2.85
C LYS A 60 -9.01 17.16 -4.33
N ASN A 61 -8.86 16.24 -5.28
CA ASN A 61 -8.77 16.55 -6.72
C ASN A 61 -7.67 17.57 -7.05
N TYR A 62 -6.59 17.57 -6.28
CA TYR A 62 -5.44 18.43 -6.54
C TYR A 62 -4.44 17.73 -7.46
N LYS A 63 -3.56 18.53 -8.07
CA LYS A 63 -2.41 18.01 -8.82
C LYS A 63 -1.50 17.25 -7.86
N ILE A 64 -1.24 15.98 -8.15
CA ILE A 64 -0.20 15.21 -7.46
C ILE A 64 1.15 15.76 -7.87
N ASN A 65 2.01 16.02 -6.89
CA ASN A 65 3.43 16.19 -7.17
C ASN A 65 4.01 14.81 -7.44
N GLU A 66 4.35 14.56 -8.70
CA GLU A 66 4.86 13.26 -9.17
C GLU A 66 6.04 12.78 -8.34
N LEU A 67 6.97 13.67 -7.99
CA LEU A 67 8.15 13.33 -7.21
C LEU A 67 7.78 12.81 -5.80
N ILE A 68 6.87 13.48 -5.11
CA ILE A 68 6.41 13.05 -3.77
C ILE A 68 5.59 11.77 -3.87
N GLY A 69 4.73 11.65 -4.89
CA GLY A 69 3.96 10.44 -5.15
C GLY A 69 4.86 9.23 -5.41
N TYR A 70 5.89 9.38 -6.24
CA TYR A 70 6.85 8.31 -6.52
C TYR A 70 7.70 7.95 -5.32
N VAL A 71 8.24 8.93 -4.58
CA VAL A 71 9.02 8.67 -3.37
C VAL A 71 8.19 7.91 -2.35
N SER A 72 6.95 8.33 -2.11
CA SER A 72 6.04 7.63 -1.18
C SER A 72 5.76 6.19 -1.62
N SER A 73 5.49 5.97 -2.91
CA SER A 73 5.23 4.62 -3.45
C SER A 73 6.46 3.72 -3.38
N CYS A 74 7.64 4.25 -3.70
CA CYS A 74 8.89 3.52 -3.68
C CYS A 74 9.27 3.10 -2.24
N LEU A 75 9.13 4.01 -1.27
CA LEU A 75 9.35 3.69 0.14
C LEU A 75 8.39 2.61 0.64
N ALA A 76 7.11 2.66 0.25
CA ALA A 76 6.14 1.62 0.59
C ALA A 76 6.54 0.24 0.06
N ILE A 77 6.98 0.17 -1.21
CA ILE A 77 7.48 -1.06 -1.83
C ILE A 77 8.70 -1.59 -1.06
N LEU A 78 9.69 -0.73 -0.77
CA LEU A 78 10.90 -1.11 -0.04
C LEU A 78 10.58 -1.63 1.37
N CYS A 79 9.63 -1.00 2.08
CA CYS A 79 9.17 -1.48 3.39
C CYS A 79 8.52 -2.87 3.30
N GLY A 80 7.68 -3.11 2.28
CA GLY A 80 7.07 -4.42 2.04
C GLY A 80 8.11 -5.52 1.77
N ILE A 81 9.05 -5.25 0.85
CA ILE A 81 10.14 -6.18 0.52
C ILE A 81 11.02 -6.45 1.73
N LYS A 82 11.45 -5.40 2.45
CA LYS A 82 12.26 -5.53 3.68
C LYS A 82 11.56 -6.38 4.73
N TYR A 83 10.24 -6.24 4.88
CA TYR A 83 9.48 -7.05 5.82
C TYR A 83 9.52 -8.54 5.42
N ILE A 84 9.26 -8.85 4.15
CA ILE A 84 9.29 -10.22 3.62
C ILE A 84 10.69 -10.85 3.82
N THR A 85 11.76 -10.13 3.49
CA THR A 85 13.13 -10.66 3.61
C THR A 85 13.56 -10.84 5.05
N THR A 86 13.18 -9.94 5.95
CA THR A 86 13.52 -10.05 7.39
C THR A 86 12.83 -11.24 8.06
N LYS A 87 11.66 -11.65 7.54
CA LYS A 87 10.92 -12.82 8.05
C LYS A 87 11.38 -14.14 7.44
N ASN A 88 12.37 -14.12 6.54
CA ASN A 88 13.03 -15.32 6.06
C ASN A 88 14.14 -15.70 7.04
N THR A 89 13.91 -16.74 7.83
CA THR A 89 14.88 -17.21 8.84
C THR A 89 15.44 -18.57 8.47
N PHE A 90 16.71 -18.81 8.80
CA PHE A 90 17.38 -20.08 8.49
C PHE A 90 16.68 -21.30 9.13
N PHE A 91 16.09 -21.13 10.31
CA PHE A 91 15.49 -22.22 11.09
C PHE A 91 14.02 -22.51 10.77
N PHE A 92 13.23 -21.49 10.39
CA PHE A 92 11.79 -21.64 10.14
C PHE A 92 11.39 -21.38 8.67
N GLY A 93 12.34 -21.03 7.81
CA GLY A 93 12.07 -20.62 6.43
C GLY A 93 11.38 -19.25 6.35
N ASN A 94 10.66 -19.03 5.24
CA ASN A 94 9.93 -17.79 5.01
C ASN A 94 8.63 -17.77 5.81
N LEU A 95 8.63 -17.01 6.90
CA LEU A 95 7.46 -16.84 7.78
C LEU A 95 6.49 -15.76 7.29
N SER A 96 6.80 -15.06 6.20
CA SER A 96 5.89 -14.05 5.65
C SER A 96 4.67 -14.72 5.02
N SER A 97 3.53 -14.07 5.18
CA SER A 97 2.24 -14.57 4.71
C SER A 97 1.56 -13.56 3.77
N ILE A 98 0.38 -13.92 3.27
CA ILE A 98 -0.32 -13.26 2.16
C ILE A 98 -0.50 -11.75 2.37
N GLY A 99 -0.67 -11.29 3.60
CA GLY A 99 -0.84 -9.88 3.93
C GLY A 99 0.35 -9.01 3.49
N ALA A 100 1.58 -9.46 3.75
CA ALA A 100 2.78 -8.73 3.35
C ALA A 100 2.94 -8.65 1.82
N TYR A 101 2.59 -9.73 1.12
CA TYR A 101 2.57 -9.76 -0.35
C TYR A 101 1.49 -8.85 -0.92
N VAL A 102 0.27 -8.86 -0.38
CA VAL A 102 -0.83 -7.98 -0.80
C VAL A 102 -0.47 -6.51 -0.54
N PHE A 103 0.19 -6.19 0.57
CA PHE A 103 0.70 -4.84 0.83
C PHE A 103 1.71 -4.40 -0.22
N THR A 104 2.69 -5.26 -0.52
CA THR A 104 3.72 -4.97 -1.52
C THR A 104 3.10 -4.77 -2.90
N LEU A 105 2.16 -5.63 -3.28
CA LEU A 105 1.40 -5.51 -4.51
C LEU A 105 0.60 -4.20 -4.56
N SER A 106 -0.11 -3.85 -3.48
CA SER A 106 -0.84 -2.58 -3.37
C SER A 106 0.07 -1.36 -3.52
N SER A 107 1.31 -1.45 -3.05
CA SER A 107 2.31 -0.38 -3.19
C SER A 107 2.78 -0.21 -4.64
N ILE A 108 2.88 -1.30 -5.40
CA ILE A 108 3.15 -1.25 -6.85
C ILE A 108 1.95 -0.65 -7.59
N ILE A 109 0.72 -1.05 -7.23
CA ILE A 109 -0.52 -0.49 -7.79
C ILE A 109 -0.60 1.01 -7.50
N LEU A 110 -0.21 1.45 -6.30
CA LEU A 110 -0.12 2.87 -5.94
C LEU A 110 0.81 3.62 -6.89
N MET A 111 2.00 3.08 -7.16
CA MET A 111 2.97 3.69 -8.08
C MET A 111 2.41 3.83 -9.50
N VAL A 112 1.70 2.80 -10.00
CA VAL A 112 1.00 2.85 -11.29
C VAL A 112 -0.13 3.89 -11.26
N GLY A 113 -0.85 3.99 -10.14
CA GLY A 113 -1.90 4.98 -9.93
C GLY A 113 -1.37 6.40 -10.00
N VAL A 114 -0.24 6.68 -9.34
CA VAL A 114 0.47 7.96 -9.39
C VAL A 114 0.89 8.28 -10.81
N TYR A 115 1.50 7.33 -11.54
CA TYR A 115 1.91 7.55 -12.95
C TYR A 115 0.72 7.84 -13.87
N LYS A 116 -0.39 7.14 -13.69
CA LYS A 116 -1.62 7.32 -14.48
C LYS A 116 -2.49 8.48 -13.99
N TYR A 117 -2.12 9.14 -12.90
CA TYR A 117 -2.87 10.27 -12.36
C TYR A 117 -2.67 11.49 -13.24
N LYS A 118 -3.54 11.61 -14.25
CA LYS A 118 -3.67 12.84 -15.03
C LYS A 118 -4.72 13.72 -14.35
N ASN A 119 -4.29 14.91 -13.93
CA ASN A 119 -5.25 15.94 -13.57
C ASN A 119 -6.08 16.25 -14.82
N LYS A 120 -7.41 16.15 -14.74
CA LYS A 120 -8.27 16.88 -15.66
C LYS A 120 -8.02 18.36 -15.39
N THR A 121 -7.14 18.98 -16.18
CA THR A 121 -7.13 20.43 -16.37
C THR A 121 -8.44 20.85 -16.98
#